data_AF-A0A1F6WZ46-F1
#
_entry.id   AF-A0A1F6WZ46-F1
#
_cell.length_a   1.000
_cell.length_b   1.000
_cell.length_c   1.000
_cell.angle_alpha   90.00
_cell.angle_beta   90.00
_cell.angle_gamma   90.00
#
_symmetry.space_group_name_H-M   'P 1'
#
loop_
_entity.id
_entity.type
_entity.pdbx_description
1 polymer ?
#
loop_
_entity_poly.entity_id
_entity_poly.type
_entity_poly.pdbx_seq_one_letter_code
_entity_poly.pdbx_strand_id
1 'polypeptide(L)'
;MSNKNIVNIEVRKGQKDNNLGLLRRFSRQIKESGIIRKVRKIRYQKRPKSKLGLKLSALKKIAKKKEIEHLRKLGKVNYKID
;
A
#
# COMPACT_ATOMS: atom_id res chain seq x y z
N MET A 1 36.40 0.00 7.28
CA MET A 1 35.10 -0.25 6.61
C MET A 1 34.02 -0.46 7.67
N SER A 2 33.12 0.50 7.87
CA SER A 2 31.98 0.32 8.77
C SER A 2 30.84 -0.35 8.01
N ASN A 3 30.55 -1.62 8.33
CA ASN A 3 29.33 -2.30 7.89
C ASN A 3 28.12 -1.55 8.45
N LYS A 4 27.48 -0.74 7.61
CA LYS A 4 26.25 -0.07 7.93
C LYS A 4 25.14 -1.12 7.97
N ASN A 5 24.76 -1.56 9.17
CA ASN A 5 23.58 -2.39 9.36
C ASN A 5 22.38 -1.71 8.69
N ILE A 6 21.81 -2.33 7.65
CA ILE A 6 20.67 -1.77 6.92
C ILE A 6 19.43 -2.00 7.77
N VAL A 7 19.16 -1.08 8.68
CA VAL A 7 17.94 -1.07 9.48
C VAL A 7 16.86 -0.35 8.67
N ASN A 8 15.86 -1.11 8.21
CA ASN A 8 14.74 -0.54 7.44
C ASN A 8 13.77 0.28 8.31
N ILE A 9 13.60 -0.11 9.57
CA ILE A 9 12.72 0.55 10.55
C ILE A 9 13.36 0.41 11.94
N GLU A 10 13.54 1.53 12.63
CA GLU A 10 14.07 1.58 13.99
C GLU A 10 13.15 2.45 14.86
N VAL A 11 12.83 1.97 16.07
CA VAL A 11 12.14 2.79 17.08
C VAL A 11 12.94 2.71 18.38
N ARG A 12 13.39 3.88 18.84
CA ARG A 12 14.09 4.03 20.13
C ARG A 12 13.09 4.37 21.24
N LYS A 13 13.37 3.87 22.44
CA LYS A 13 12.59 4.17 23.64
C LYS A 13 12.97 5.54 24.18
N GLY A 14 12.00 6.44 24.36
CA GLY A 14 12.18 7.70 25.05
C GLY A 14 12.09 7.53 26.57
N GLN A 15 12.60 8.51 27.32
CA GLN A 15 12.68 8.47 28.78
C GLN A 15 11.33 8.23 29.49
N LYS A 16 10.20 8.65 28.90
CA LYS A 16 8.85 8.52 29.49
C LYS A 16 7.97 7.50 28.77
N ASP A 17 8.53 6.65 27.90
CA ASP A 17 7.73 5.70 27.13
C ASP A 17 7.42 4.41 27.90
N ASN A 18 6.14 4.05 27.93
CA ASN A 18 5.71 2.70 28.29
C ASN A 18 5.99 1.72 27.15
N ASN A 19 6.37 0.48 27.48
CA ASN A 19 6.70 -0.59 26.54
C ASN A 19 5.57 -0.86 25.53
N LEU A 20 4.30 -0.77 25.96
CA LEU A 20 3.15 -0.97 25.07
C LEU A 20 3.03 0.14 24.01
N GLY A 21 3.37 1.38 24.37
CA GLY A 21 3.38 2.51 23.45
C GLY A 21 4.46 2.36 22.37
N LEU A 22 5.64 1.86 22.78
CA LEU A 22 6.75 1.57 21.86
C LEU A 22 6.34 0.54 20.80
N LEU A 23 5.72 -0.57 21.20
CA LEU A 23 5.23 -1.62 20.29
C LEU A 23 4.17 -1.10 19.30
N ARG A 24 3.26 -0.23 19.76
CA ARG A 24 2.26 0.41 18.89
C ARG A 24 2.92 1.28 17.83
N ARG A 25 3.92 2.09 18.20
CA ARG A 25 4.65 2.96 17.24
C ARG A 25 5.42 2.13 16.23
N PHE A 26 6.10 1.08 16.67
CA PHE A 26 6.79 0.15 15.78
C PHE A 26 5.80 -0.51 14.79
N SER A 27 4.68 -1.02 15.30
CA SER A 27 3.63 -1.61 14.46
C SER A 27 3.05 -0.62 13.44
N ARG A 28 2.89 0.66 13.84
CA ARG A 28 2.43 1.73 12.95
C ARG A 28 3.45 2.02 11.85
N GLN A 29 4.72 2.23 12.21
CA GLN A 29 5.79 2.47 11.23
C GLN A 29 5.95 1.31 10.24
N ILE A 30 5.83 0.06 10.70
CA ILE A 30 5.82 -1.11 9.80
C ILE A 30 4.67 -1.05 8.81
N LYS A 31 3.45 -0.71 9.27
CA LYS A 31 2.28 -0.62 8.38
C LYS A 31 2.42 0.51 7.37
N GLU A 32 2.86 1.68 7.81
CA GLU A 32 3.07 2.88 6.98
C GLU A 32 4.19 2.69 5.96
N SER A 33 5.28 2.00 6.33
CA SER A 33 6.40 1.71 5.42
C SER A 33 6.01 0.86 4.20
N GLY A 34 4.88 0.16 4.26
CA GLY A 34 4.41 -0.72 3.18
C GLY A 34 5.29 -1.96 2.94
N ILE A 35 6.33 -2.21 3.76
CA ILE A 35 7.27 -3.34 3.59
C ILE A 35 6.52 -4.67 3.54
N ILE A 36 5.56 -4.89 4.46
CA ILE A 36 4.75 -6.11 4.48
C ILE A 36 4.00 -6.29 3.16
N ARG A 37 3.44 -5.22 2.58
CA ARG A 37 2.71 -5.28 1.30
C ARG A 37 3.66 -5.64 0.16
N LYS A 38 4.87 -5.06 0.14
CA LYS A 38 5.91 -5.35 -0.85
C LYS A 38 6.35 -6.81 -0.79
N VAL A 39 6.73 -7.30 0.39
CA VAL A 39 7.16 -8.69 0.60
C VAL A 39 6.06 -9.68 0.21
N ARG A 40 4.80 -9.41 0.61
CA ARG A 40 3.65 -10.24 0.20
C ARG A 40 3.43 -10.24 -1.31
N LYS A 41 3.64 -9.09 -1.98
CA LYS A 41 3.48 -8.96 -3.43
C LYS A 41 4.50 -9.80 -4.21
N ILE A 42 5.74 -9.87 -3.73
CA ILE A 42 6.85 -10.56 -4.42
C ILE A 42 7.09 -12.00 -3.94
N ARG A 43 6.36 -12.47 -2.92
CA ARG A 43 6.55 -13.81 -2.32
C ARG A 43 6.53 -14.95 -3.35
N TYR A 44 5.67 -14.85 -4.36
CA TYR A 44 5.50 -15.88 -5.39
C TYR A 44 5.74 -15.29 -6.77
N GLN A 45 6.44 -16.05 -7.60
CA GLN A 45 6.67 -15.70 -8.99
C GLN A 45 5.34 -15.73 -9.76
N LYS A 46 5.08 -14.70 -10.55
CA LYS A 46 3.89 -14.61 -11.42
C LYS A 46 4.33 -14.40 -12.86
N ARG A 47 3.68 -15.10 -13.79
CA ARG A 47 3.90 -14.88 -15.22
C ARG A 47 3.55 -13.42 -15.57
N PRO A 48 4.37 -12.73 -16.40
CA PRO A 48 4.00 -11.41 -16.89
C PRO A 48 2.70 -11.48 -17.70
N LYS A 49 1.88 -10.44 -17.58
CA LYS A 49 0.63 -10.35 -18.36
C LYS A 49 0.96 -10.13 -19.84
N SER A 50 0.15 -10.70 -20.73
CA SER A 50 0.24 -10.44 -22.17
C SER A 50 -0.15 -8.98 -22.49
N LYS A 51 0.29 -8.48 -23.65
CA LYS A 51 -0.07 -7.13 -24.13
C LYS A 51 -1.59 -6.91 -24.17
N LEU A 52 -2.33 -7.90 -24.67
CA LEU A 52 -3.80 -7.87 -24.72
C LEU A 52 -4.41 -7.81 -23.31
N GLY A 53 -3.93 -8.63 -22.38
CA GLY A 53 -4.42 -8.65 -21.00
C GLY A 53 -4.17 -7.33 -20.26
N LEU A 54 -3.06 -6.66 -20.56
CA LEU A 54 -2.79 -5.31 -20.06
C LEU A 54 -3.78 -4.28 -20.63
N LYS A 55 -4.01 -4.30 -21.95
CA LYS A 55 -4.97 -3.42 -22.63
C LYS A 55 -6.39 -3.56 -22.07
N LEU A 56 -6.89 -4.79 -21.94
CA LEU A 56 -8.23 -5.05 -21.40
C LEU A 56 -8.35 -4.60 -19.94
N SER A 57 -7.32 -4.84 -19.12
CA SER A 57 -7.32 -4.37 -17.73
C SER A 57 -7.33 -2.83 -17.63
N ALA A 58 -6.66 -2.13 -18.56
CA ALA A 58 -6.67 -0.68 -18.59
C ALA A 58 -8.04 -0.13 -19.01
N LEU A 59 -8.64 -0.70 -20.07
CA LEU A 59 -9.98 -0.32 -20.53
C LEU A 59 -11.04 -0.51 -19.43
N LYS A 60 -10.98 -1.63 -18.69
CA LYS A 60 -11.88 -1.89 -17.55
C LYS A 60 -11.74 -0.82 -16.45
N LYS A 61 -10.53 -0.35 -16.17
CA LYS A 61 -10.30 0.73 -15.18
C LYS A 61 -10.88 2.06 -15.65
N ILE A 62 -10.71 2.39 -16.94
CA ILE A 62 -11.26 3.63 -17.52
C ILE A 62 -12.79 3.61 -17.48
N ALA A 63 -13.40 2.50 -17.89
CA ALA A 63 -14.86 2.33 -17.84
C ALA A 63 -15.39 2.49 -16.41
N LYS A 64 -14.76 1.81 -15.44
CA LYS A 64 -15.15 1.90 -14.03
C LYS A 64 -15.01 3.32 -13.46
N LYS A 65 -13.96 4.06 -13.85
CA LYS A 65 -13.81 5.48 -13.45
C LYS A 65 -14.97 6.34 -13.96
N LYS A 66 -15.37 6.18 -15.23
CA LYS A 66 -16.51 6.90 -15.83
C LYS A 66 -17.84 6.56 -15.14
N GLU A 67 -18.07 5.26 -14.91
CA GLU A 67 -19.28 4.79 -14.22
C GLU A 67 -19.41 5.40 -12.83
N ILE A 68 -18.33 5.39 -12.05
CA ILE A 68 -18.34 5.92 -10.68
C ILE A 68 -18.49 7.44 -10.67
N GLU A 69 -17.90 8.15 -11.63
CA GLU A 69 -18.15 9.58 -11.79
C GLU A 69 -19.62 9.88 -12.09
N HIS A 70 -20.25 9.09 -12.97
CA HIS A 70 -21.67 9.22 -13.30
C HIS A 70 -22.56 8.95 -12.07
N LEU A 71 -22.30 7.84 -11.35
CA LEU A 71 -23.04 7.52 -10.13
C LEU A 71 -22.88 8.57 -9.03
N ARG A 72 -21.70 9.19 -8.94
CA ARG A 72 -21.44 10.32 -8.03
C ARG A 72 -22.28 11.54 -8.40
N LYS A 73 -22.38 11.87 -9.70
CA LYS A 73 -23.25 12.96 -10.20
C LYS A 73 -24.73 12.69 -9.90
N LEU A 74 -25.13 11.41 -9.92
CA LEU A 74 -26.48 10.97 -9.53
C LEU A 74 -26.71 10.89 -8.02
N GLY A 75 -25.71 11.21 -7.17
CA GLY A 75 -25.82 11.12 -5.71
C GLY A 75 -25.88 9.69 -5.16
N LYS A 76 -25.60 8.67 -5.97
CA LYS A 76 -25.65 7.25 -5.56
C LYS A 76 -24.36 6.79 -4.86
N VAL A 77 -23.28 7.56 -4.97
CA VAL A 77 -21.96 7.25 -4.44
C VAL A 77 -21.31 8.50 -3.86
N ASN A 78 -20.77 8.40 -2.64
CA ASN A 78 -20.20 9.53 -1.91
C ASN A 78 -18.66 9.59 -1.93
N TYR A 79 -17.98 8.61 -2.53
CA TYR A 79 -16.53 8.59 -2.63
C TYR A 79 -16.05 8.96 -4.04
N LYS A 80 -14.89 9.63 -4.11
CA LYS A 80 -14.20 9.92 -5.36
C LYS A 80 -13.12 8.87 -5.61
N ILE A 81 -12.93 8.46 -6.86
CA ILE A 81 -11.78 7.66 -7.27
C ILE A 81 -10.77 8.59 -7.93
N ASP A 82 -9.63 8.75 -7.27
CA ASP A 82 -8.46 9.46 -7.81
C ASP A 82 -7.68 8.56 -8.80
#